data_AF-A0AAF0J7P7-F1
#
_entry.id   AF-A0AAF0J7P7-F1
#
_cell.length_a   1.000
_cell.length_b   1.000
_cell.length_c   1.000
_cell.angle_alpha   90.00
_cell.angle_beta   90.00
_cell.angle_gamma   90.00
#
_symmetry.space_group_name_H-M   'P 1'
#
loop_
_entity.id
_entity.type
_entity.pdbx_description
1 polymer ?
#
loop_
_entity_poly.entity_id
_entity_poly.type
_entity_poly.pdbx_seq_one_letter_code
_entity_poly.pdbx_strand_id
1 'polypeptide(L)'
;MQQSITRLVFAFFAISAWLDAVSTGSGQALAHSTPQGTKSFASRGDSDQSAFPALESTGIQFNLTHGSVEKRSEKENSWMLLQRQLNHGRARLAQMQSRNVPSSEELSEAMDRRRRWLERRAMDPEIQSPDILGRTAVHTESYDASILGHNQTLSLGERQRGSRRSSGKFVVRDSNSNSAVNRIKEAAQQNKVTNAQDPSADNTLGLSIEANDVGYFTTVQIGSSNNNFKLLVDSGSSDTWVSGTNCSNCASHNKLGESSSSSLKISNKQYKISYGTGSVNVNRATDSMTVAGHTISNMQIGVSTSETAEFGGENIPFDGLMGLGGSALSVLGGKTVIEMMADQNLVDQPVVGYRLGRVADGSNNNHGQITFGAIDSSQVSGSLQEFDNQSNNGYWEIVLEDVSVGSKSVLGSRRRRGSNKHRATLDTGTSLIIAPQSVADAIHNAIQGSSSDGQGGYEIPCSTDTSLTFTFKGGYKFTMDSRDMIFSVSDSDTGKCVSSVSSGSSEGESAWILGAAFLKNVYFATNTRTNQIGIGKLK
;
A
#
# COMPACT_ATOMS: atom_id res chain seq x y z
N MET A 1 -50.55 -37.00 3.06
CA MET A 1 -49.77 -37.57 4.19
C MET A 1 -48.73 -36.53 4.56
N GLN A 2 -48.97 -35.54 5.40
CA GLN A 2 -49.65 -35.51 6.71
C GLN A 2 -48.92 -36.37 7.77
N GLN A 3 -48.48 -35.68 8.84
CA GLN A 3 -48.00 -36.18 10.15
C GLN A 3 -46.56 -36.74 10.14
N SER A 4 -45.62 -36.41 11.04
CA SER A 4 -45.49 -35.63 12.28
C SER A 4 -43.97 -35.38 12.45
N ILE A 5 -43.40 -34.42 13.18
CA ILE A 5 -43.53 -34.14 14.61
C ILE A 5 -43.04 -32.70 14.86
N THR A 6 -43.97 -31.87 15.32
CA THR A 6 -43.72 -30.66 16.11
C THR A 6 -43.67 -31.07 17.57
N ARG A 7 -42.62 -30.70 18.31
CA ARG A 7 -42.60 -30.51 19.78
C ARG A 7 -41.17 -30.19 20.24
N LEU A 8 -40.87 -28.91 20.44
CA LEU A 8 -40.21 -28.38 21.66
C LEU A 8 -40.06 -26.84 21.53
N VAL A 9 -41.16 -26.15 21.82
CA VAL A 9 -41.16 -24.76 22.31
C VAL A 9 -42.13 -24.78 23.49
N PHE A 10 -41.77 -24.07 24.57
CA PHE A 10 -42.50 -23.84 25.83
C PHE A 10 -42.25 -24.79 27.02
N ALA A 11 -41.19 -24.47 27.77
CA ALA A 11 -41.12 -24.36 29.24
C ALA A 11 -39.64 -23.98 29.54
N PHE A 12 -39.27 -22.77 29.95
CA PHE A 12 -39.58 -22.15 31.24
C PHE A 12 -39.36 -20.63 31.14
N PHE A 13 -40.39 -19.85 31.44
CA PHE A 13 -40.30 -18.47 31.90
C PHE A 13 -40.55 -18.47 33.42
N ALA A 14 -39.98 -17.48 34.12
CA ALA A 14 -40.15 -17.12 35.54
C ALA A 14 -39.25 -17.84 36.56
N ILE A 15 -38.23 -17.12 37.06
CA ILE A 15 -38.11 -16.71 38.46
C ILE A 15 -37.61 -15.25 38.47
N SER A 16 -38.30 -14.45 39.29
CA SER A 16 -38.28 -13.01 39.41
C SER A 16 -37.49 -12.52 40.63
N ALA A 17 -37.02 -11.27 40.49
CA ALA A 17 -36.65 -10.26 41.48
C ALA A 17 -37.06 -10.41 42.96
N TRP A 18 -36.10 -10.11 43.87
CA TRP A 18 -36.20 -9.44 45.19
C TRP A 18 -34.74 -9.28 45.69
N LEU A 19 -34.19 -8.12 46.08
CA LEU A 19 -34.66 -7.12 47.06
C LEU A 19 -34.07 -5.72 46.79
N ASP A 20 -34.91 -4.73 47.10
CA ASP A 20 -34.69 -3.28 47.05
C ASP A 20 -34.41 -2.68 48.45
N ALA A 21 -33.69 -1.55 48.44
CA ALA A 21 -33.95 -0.29 49.16
C ALA A 21 -33.51 -0.01 50.62
N VAL A 22 -33.37 1.33 50.82
CA VAL A 22 -33.27 2.18 52.05
C VAL A 22 -31.83 2.66 52.32
N SER A 23 -31.46 3.95 52.40
CA SER A 23 -32.16 5.23 52.62
C SER A 23 -31.25 6.41 52.20
N THR A 24 -31.71 7.42 51.44
CA THR A 24 -31.98 8.83 51.82
C THR A 24 -30.99 9.55 52.76
N GLY A 25 -30.56 10.77 52.38
CA GLY A 25 -29.93 11.71 53.31
C GLY A 25 -29.22 12.90 52.67
N SER A 26 -29.98 13.95 52.35
CA SER A 26 -29.51 15.32 52.07
C SER A 26 -28.82 15.99 53.27
N GLY A 27 -27.82 16.85 53.03
CA GLY A 27 -27.27 17.74 54.06
C GLY A 27 -26.28 18.78 53.52
N GLN A 28 -26.66 20.06 53.63
CA GLN A 28 -25.90 21.25 53.24
C GLN A 28 -24.78 21.64 54.25
N ALA A 29 -23.76 22.32 53.71
CA ALA A 29 -23.02 23.49 54.24
C ALA A 29 -22.41 23.49 55.67
N LEU A 30 -21.10 23.79 55.77
CA LEU A 30 -20.57 25.11 56.20
C LEU A 30 -19.05 25.10 56.47
N ALA A 31 -18.37 26.00 55.75
CA ALA A 31 -17.34 26.96 56.16
C ALA A 31 -16.25 26.63 57.22
N HIS A 32 -15.00 26.93 56.84
CA HIS A 32 -13.90 27.65 57.54
C HIS A 32 -12.56 27.01 57.15
N SER A 33 -11.44 27.69 56.93
CA SER A 33 -11.06 29.10 56.83
C SER A 33 -9.60 29.09 56.34
N THR A 34 -9.27 29.89 55.32
CA THR A 34 -7.92 30.40 55.01
C THR A 34 -7.32 31.14 56.22
N PRO A 35 -6.00 31.46 56.33
CA PRO A 35 -5.22 32.05 55.22
C PRO A 35 -3.67 31.91 55.20
N GLN A 36 -3.12 32.37 54.05
CA GLN A 36 -1.83 33.08 53.86
C GLN A 36 -0.52 32.28 54.07
N GLY A 37 0.55 32.51 53.29
CA GLY A 37 0.82 33.61 52.39
C GLY A 37 2.04 33.34 51.48
N THR A 38 1.99 34.03 50.35
CA THR A 38 2.98 34.24 49.30
C THR A 38 4.28 34.90 49.79
N LYS A 39 5.42 34.61 49.14
CA LYS A 39 6.10 35.56 48.21
C LYS A 39 7.43 35.01 47.66
N SER A 40 7.62 35.32 46.38
CA SER A 40 8.81 35.23 45.54
C SER A 40 10.00 36.06 46.05
N PHE A 41 11.23 35.73 45.64
CA PHE A 41 12.18 36.69 45.04
C PHE A 41 13.36 35.94 44.37
N ALA A 42 13.85 36.50 43.27
CA ALA A 42 15.03 36.07 42.53
C ALA A 42 16.20 37.05 42.76
N SER A 43 17.46 36.58 42.78
CA SER A 43 18.62 37.28 42.19
C SER A 43 19.95 36.50 42.30
N ARG A 44 20.71 36.60 41.20
CA ARG A 44 22.12 36.29 40.86
C ARG A 44 23.23 36.46 41.92
N GLY A 45 24.34 35.73 41.71
CA GLY A 45 25.73 36.27 41.66
C GLY A 45 26.86 35.43 42.32
N ASP A 46 27.84 34.98 41.50
CA ASP A 46 29.30 34.75 41.72
C ASP A 46 29.82 33.87 42.90
N SER A 47 30.97 33.17 42.90
CA SER A 47 32.18 33.05 42.06
C SER A 47 33.03 31.80 42.44
N ASP A 48 33.91 31.39 41.51
CA ASP A 48 35.25 30.74 41.62
C ASP A 48 35.54 29.47 42.47
N GLN A 49 36.16 28.46 41.81
CA GLN A 49 37.55 28.02 42.10
C GLN A 49 38.14 26.97 41.11
N SER A 50 39.20 27.40 40.42
CA SER A 50 40.52 26.77 40.10
C SER A 50 40.70 25.41 39.36
N ALA A 51 41.50 25.47 38.28
CA ALA A 51 42.21 24.43 37.50
C ALA A 51 43.49 23.89 38.20
N PHE A 52 44.11 22.74 37.86
CA PHE A 52 44.89 22.31 36.67
C PHE A 52 45.37 20.82 36.86
N PRO A 53 46.19 20.17 35.99
CA PRO A 53 45.99 19.72 34.60
C PRO A 53 46.44 18.24 34.36
N ALA A 54 46.19 17.63 33.18
CA ALA A 54 47.10 16.63 32.59
C ALA A 54 46.72 16.17 31.16
N LEU A 55 47.74 16.27 30.28
CA LEU A 55 48.14 15.38 29.18
C LEU A 55 47.34 15.36 27.86
N GLU A 56 47.94 16.06 26.90
CA GLU A 56 47.79 15.89 25.46
C GLU A 56 48.05 14.43 25.02
N SER A 57 47.20 13.92 24.12
CA SER A 57 47.63 12.93 23.14
C SER A 57 47.20 13.40 21.76
N THR A 58 48.17 13.44 20.86
CA THR A 58 48.12 13.91 19.50
C THR A 58 47.31 12.96 18.63
N GLY A 59 46.02 13.25 18.44
CA GLY A 59 45.16 12.61 17.45
C GLY A 59 45.06 13.47 16.20
N ILE A 60 45.69 13.01 15.11
CA ILE A 60 45.57 13.59 13.76
C ILE A 60 44.07 13.63 13.38
N GLN A 61 43.50 14.83 13.24
CA GLN A 61 42.15 15.02 12.70
C GLN A 61 42.14 14.68 11.22
N PHE A 62 41.64 13.50 10.86
CA PHE A 62 41.10 13.27 9.53
C PHE A 62 39.73 13.96 9.45
N ASN A 63 39.69 15.13 8.84
CA ASN A 63 38.45 15.71 8.34
C ASN A 63 37.92 14.83 7.21
N LEU A 64 37.14 13.80 7.56
CA LEU A 64 36.27 13.12 6.61
C LEU A 64 35.12 14.05 6.31
N THR A 65 35.27 14.82 5.24
CA THR A 65 34.17 15.51 4.57
C THR A 65 33.06 14.50 4.28
N HIS A 66 32.01 14.49 5.11
CA HIS A 66 30.74 13.78 4.93
C HIS A 66 29.93 14.40 3.77
N GLY A 67 30.55 14.54 2.61
CA GLY A 67 29.95 15.19 1.45
C GLY A 67 29.63 14.18 0.37
N SER A 68 28.45 13.54 0.42
CA SER A 68 27.76 13.07 -0.80
C SER A 68 26.40 12.38 -0.57
N VAL A 69 26.09 11.88 0.63
CA VAL A 69 24.77 11.24 0.89
C VAL A 69 23.76 12.21 1.53
N GLU A 70 24.24 13.25 2.23
CA GLU A 70 23.40 14.15 3.04
C GLU A 70 22.58 15.21 2.24
N LYS A 71 22.49 15.09 0.91
CA LYS A 71 21.82 16.10 0.06
C LYS A 71 20.70 15.62 -0.85
N ARG A 72 20.38 14.32 -0.92
CA ARG A 72 19.03 13.93 -1.34
C ARG A 72 18.20 13.83 -0.08
N SER A 73 17.12 14.59 -0.01
CA SER A 73 16.18 14.44 1.09
C SER A 73 15.78 12.97 1.17
N GLU A 74 15.66 12.40 2.37
CA GLU A 74 15.22 11.01 2.57
C GLU A 74 13.88 10.71 1.85
N LYS A 75 13.12 11.77 1.54
CA LYS A 75 11.88 11.73 0.76
C LYS A 75 12.08 11.44 -0.73
N GLU A 76 13.26 11.61 -1.29
CA GLU A 76 13.55 11.46 -2.72
C GLU A 76 14.29 10.16 -3.08
N ASN A 77 14.81 9.42 -2.09
CA ASN A 77 15.53 8.19 -2.36
C ASN A 77 14.56 7.04 -2.68
N SER A 78 14.77 6.38 -3.83
CA SER A 78 13.91 5.32 -4.37
C SER A 78 13.74 4.13 -3.43
N TRP A 79 14.78 3.78 -2.65
CA TRP A 79 14.72 2.69 -1.68
C TRP A 79 14.01 3.09 -0.38
N MET A 80 14.12 4.35 0.03
CA MET A 80 13.35 4.86 1.16
C MET A 80 11.86 4.97 0.81
N LEU A 81 11.54 5.40 -0.41
CA LEU A 81 10.18 5.36 -0.96
C LEU A 81 9.63 3.93 -0.97
N LEU A 82 10.41 2.95 -1.45
CA LEU A 82 10.03 1.55 -1.40
C LEU A 82 9.78 1.09 0.03
N GLN A 83 10.66 1.43 0.98
CA GLN A 83 10.55 0.97 2.36
C GLN A 83 9.25 1.46 3.02
N ARG A 84 8.78 2.67 2.70
CA ARG A 84 7.47 3.17 3.15
C ARG A 84 6.32 2.31 2.62
N GLN A 85 6.35 2.00 1.33
CA GLN A 85 5.33 1.17 0.68
C GLN A 85 5.37 -0.30 1.17
N LEU A 86 6.57 -0.82 1.44
CA LEU A 86 6.78 -2.12 2.08
C LEU A 86 6.20 -2.17 3.49
N ASN A 87 6.46 -1.14 4.30
CA ASN A 87 5.92 -0.99 5.63
C ASN A 87 4.38 -0.96 5.59
N HIS A 88 3.80 -0.15 4.69
CA HIS A 88 2.35 -0.08 4.47
C HIS A 88 1.78 -1.45 4.09
N GLY A 89 2.31 -2.07 3.03
CA GLY A 89 1.83 -3.36 2.54
C GLY A 89 1.97 -4.50 3.56
N ARG A 90 3.06 -4.54 4.34
CA ARG A 90 3.25 -5.55 5.40
C ARG A 90 2.29 -5.36 6.57
N ALA A 91 2.11 -4.12 7.02
CA ALA A 91 1.13 -3.80 8.05
C ALA A 91 -0.30 -4.12 7.58
N ARG A 92 -0.60 -3.83 6.32
CA ARG A 92 -1.88 -4.14 5.69
C ARG A 92 -2.14 -5.63 5.58
N LEU A 93 -1.15 -6.38 5.13
CA LEU A 93 -1.22 -7.84 5.04
C LEU A 93 -1.44 -8.47 6.42
N ALA A 94 -0.74 -7.99 7.45
CA ALA A 94 -0.94 -8.44 8.82
C ALA A 94 -2.38 -8.17 9.30
N GLN A 95 -2.92 -6.98 9.04
CA GLN A 95 -4.30 -6.61 9.37
C GLN A 95 -5.32 -7.52 8.66
N MET A 96 -5.15 -7.75 7.35
CA MET A 96 -6.04 -8.61 6.57
C MET A 96 -6.05 -10.05 7.08
N GLN A 97 -4.89 -10.54 7.51
CA GLN A 97 -4.74 -11.87 8.08
C GLN A 97 -5.13 -11.95 9.57
N SER A 98 -5.65 -10.87 10.15
CA SER A 98 -5.96 -10.79 11.60
C SER A 98 -4.76 -11.15 12.48
N ARG A 99 -3.54 -10.80 12.03
CA ARG A 99 -2.29 -10.91 12.79
C ARG A 99 -1.97 -9.59 13.48
N ASN A 100 -1.00 -9.62 14.38
CA ASN A 100 -0.46 -8.41 14.99
C ASN A 100 0.15 -7.52 13.90
N VAL A 101 -0.36 -6.30 13.80
CA VAL A 101 0.18 -5.27 12.92
C VAL A 101 1.52 -4.80 13.51
N PRO A 102 2.58 -4.63 12.70
CA PRO A 102 3.84 -4.10 13.20
C PRO A 102 3.64 -2.74 13.90
N SER A 103 4.28 -2.58 15.04
CA SER A 103 4.28 -1.35 15.83
C SER A 103 4.99 -0.20 15.09
N SER A 104 4.72 1.04 15.49
CA SER A 104 5.43 2.21 14.95
C SER A 104 6.94 2.15 15.14
N GLU A 105 7.40 1.52 16.24
CA GLU A 105 8.82 1.30 16.51
C GLU A 105 9.42 0.32 15.50
N GLU A 106 8.81 -0.85 15.29
CA GLU A 106 9.28 -1.84 14.30
C GLU A 106 9.30 -1.27 12.87
N LEU A 107 8.31 -0.46 12.52
CA LEU A 107 8.23 0.21 11.22
C LEU A 107 9.34 1.28 11.07
N SER A 108 9.61 2.05 12.13
CA SER A 108 10.72 3.02 12.17
C SER A 108 12.08 2.33 12.09
N GLU A 109 12.28 1.25 12.83
CA GLU A 109 13.51 0.47 12.76
C GLU A 109 13.74 -0.11 11.36
N ALA A 110 12.69 -0.51 10.64
CA ALA A 110 12.81 -0.95 9.26
C ALA A 110 13.31 0.18 8.34
N MET A 111 12.84 1.41 8.55
CA MET A 111 13.35 2.60 7.86
C MET A 111 14.83 2.85 8.19
N ASP A 112 15.21 2.76 9.47
CA ASP A 112 16.59 2.99 9.91
C ASP A 112 17.55 1.91 9.41
N ARG A 113 17.13 0.65 9.39
CA ARG A 113 17.90 -0.46 8.80
C ARG A 113 18.17 -0.21 7.32
N ARG A 114 17.16 0.26 6.58
CA ARG A 114 17.29 0.65 5.18
C ARG A 114 18.27 1.81 5.00
N ARG A 115 18.16 2.86 5.82
CA ARG A 115 19.07 4.03 5.78
C ARG A 115 20.53 3.60 5.97
N ARG A 116 20.81 2.79 7.00
CA ARG A 116 22.16 2.24 7.24
C ARG A 116 22.66 1.35 6.11
N TRP A 117 21.77 0.61 5.45
CA TRP A 117 22.13 -0.21 4.28
C TRP A 117 22.53 0.67 3.09
N LEU A 118 21.81 1.77 2.84
CA LEU A 118 22.16 2.73 1.79
C LEU A 118 23.51 3.42 2.06
N GLU A 119 23.79 3.80 3.30
CA GLU A 119 25.07 4.39 3.71
C GLU A 119 26.24 3.43 3.42
N ARG A 120 26.11 2.15 3.79
CA ARG A 120 27.15 1.15 3.49
C ARG A 120 27.35 0.93 1.99
N ARG A 121 26.26 0.84 1.22
CA ARG A 121 26.30 0.67 -0.23
C ARG A 121 26.94 1.87 -0.94
N ALA A 122 26.81 3.07 -0.38
CA ALA A 122 27.47 4.27 -0.90
C ALA A 122 28.98 4.27 -0.63
N MET A 123 29.43 3.64 0.46
CA MET A 123 30.84 3.54 0.83
C MET A 123 31.58 2.44 0.07
N ASP A 124 30.90 1.34 -0.26
CA ASP A 124 31.48 0.22 -1.01
C ASP A 124 30.47 -0.35 -2.03
N PRO A 125 30.60 0.03 -3.32
CA PRO A 125 29.72 -0.45 -4.38
C PRO A 125 29.80 -1.96 -4.64
N GLU A 126 30.83 -2.66 -4.17
CA GLU A 126 31.00 -4.11 -4.36
C GLU A 126 30.26 -4.95 -3.31
N ILE A 127 29.75 -4.36 -2.23
CA ILE A 127 28.90 -5.08 -1.25
C ILE A 127 27.49 -5.25 -1.83
N GLN A 128 27.34 -6.27 -2.67
CA GLN A 128 26.03 -6.77 -3.08
C GLN A 128 25.45 -7.68 -1.99
N SER A 129 24.63 -7.07 -1.14
CA SER A 129 23.70 -7.73 -0.19
C SER A 129 24.35 -8.49 0.98
N PRO A 130 23.73 -8.48 2.17
CA PRO A 130 24.20 -9.35 3.26
C PRO A 130 23.92 -10.80 2.88
N ASP A 131 24.97 -11.61 2.76
CA ASP A 131 24.89 -13.06 2.70
C ASP A 131 24.06 -13.57 3.88
N ILE A 132 22.81 -13.96 3.63
CA ILE A 132 22.05 -14.79 4.56
C ILE A 132 22.42 -16.25 4.26
N LEU A 133 23.65 -16.62 4.61
CA LEU A 133 23.99 -18.01 4.88
C LEU A 133 24.22 -18.12 6.38
N GLY A 134 23.25 -18.75 7.05
CA GLY A 134 23.32 -19.06 8.45
C GLY A 134 24.62 -19.79 8.77
N ARG A 135 25.38 -19.23 9.72
CA ARG A 135 26.37 -19.96 10.50
C ARG A 135 25.67 -21.13 11.18
N THR A 136 25.69 -22.29 10.53
CA THR A 136 25.71 -23.57 11.24
C THR A 136 27.07 -24.18 10.97
N ALA A 137 27.91 -24.14 12.00
CA ALA A 137 29.14 -24.90 12.01
C ALA A 137 28.78 -26.38 11.91
N VAL A 138 29.07 -27.00 10.78
CA VAL A 138 29.12 -28.45 10.65
C VAL A 138 30.43 -28.81 9.97
N HIS A 139 31.16 -29.64 10.69
CA HIS A 139 32.46 -30.21 10.40
C HIS A 139 32.76 -30.48 8.92
N THR A 140 33.93 -30.00 8.49
CA THR A 140 34.65 -30.49 7.33
C THR A 140 35.01 -31.97 7.53
N GLU A 141 34.42 -32.85 6.72
CA GLU A 141 35.04 -34.13 6.39
C GLU A 141 35.50 -34.08 4.93
N SER A 142 36.81 -34.21 4.78
CA SER A 142 37.56 -34.33 3.55
C SER A 142 37.17 -35.58 2.79
N TYR A 143 36.80 -35.45 1.51
CA TYR A 143 36.93 -36.52 0.54
C TYR A 143 37.98 -36.14 -0.50
N ASP A 144 39.07 -36.90 -0.44
CA ASP A 144 40.18 -36.95 -1.38
C ASP A 144 39.68 -37.50 -2.73
N ALA A 145 40.04 -36.83 -3.82
CA ALA A 145 39.86 -37.35 -5.17
C ALA A 145 41.02 -36.87 -6.03
N SER A 146 42.15 -37.54 -5.83
CA SER A 146 43.25 -37.57 -6.79
C SER A 146 42.92 -38.52 -7.95
N ILE A 147 43.47 -38.16 -9.13
CA ILE A 147 43.70 -38.99 -10.33
C ILE A 147 42.51 -39.20 -11.29
N LEU A 148 42.52 -38.48 -12.43
CA LEU A 148 42.90 -39.04 -13.74
C LEU A 148 42.88 -37.91 -14.80
N GLY A 149 44.05 -37.63 -15.37
CA GLY A 149 44.21 -36.67 -16.46
C GLY A 149 43.92 -37.29 -17.81
N HIS A 150 43.59 -36.43 -18.77
CA HIS A 150 44.02 -36.60 -20.15
C HIS A 150 44.18 -35.24 -20.84
N ASN A 151 45.44 -34.92 -21.13
CA ASN A 151 45.86 -33.89 -22.07
C ASN A 151 45.60 -34.37 -23.50
N GLN A 152 45.00 -33.52 -24.32
CA GLN A 152 45.32 -33.46 -25.76
C GLN A 152 45.52 -32.00 -26.17
N THR A 153 46.78 -31.64 -26.33
CA THR A 153 47.27 -30.49 -27.09
C THR A 153 47.29 -30.86 -28.57
N LEU A 154 46.82 -29.96 -29.46
CA LEU A 154 47.26 -29.94 -30.86
C LEU A 154 47.08 -28.54 -31.50
N SER A 155 48.24 -28.01 -31.90
CA SER A 155 48.50 -27.17 -33.08
C SER A 155 47.96 -25.74 -33.17
N LEU A 156 48.89 -24.81 -32.94
CA LEU A 156 48.86 -23.42 -33.43
C LEU A 156 48.90 -23.38 -34.97
N GLY A 157 47.94 -22.68 -35.57
CA GLY A 157 47.97 -22.26 -36.97
C GLY A 157 47.76 -20.74 -37.04
N GLU A 158 48.83 -20.00 -37.31
CA GLU A 158 48.77 -18.58 -37.64
C GLU A 158 48.03 -18.36 -38.96
N ARG A 159 47.02 -17.49 -38.99
CA ARG A 159 46.62 -16.80 -40.21
C ARG A 159 45.95 -15.44 -39.95
N GLN A 160 46.74 -14.42 -40.24
CA GLN A 160 46.42 -13.11 -40.84
C GLN A 160 45.11 -12.40 -40.45
N ARG A 161 45.31 -11.23 -39.83
CA ARG A 161 44.37 -10.10 -39.71
C ARG A 161 43.77 -9.73 -41.07
N GLY A 162 42.47 -10.00 -41.23
CA GLY A 162 41.62 -9.38 -42.25
C GLY A 162 40.58 -8.48 -41.57
N SER A 163 40.79 -7.17 -41.66
CA SER A 163 39.80 -6.17 -41.25
C SER A 163 38.56 -6.29 -42.15
N ARG A 164 37.45 -6.79 -41.59
CA ARG A 164 36.10 -6.59 -42.15
C ARG A 164 35.26 -5.89 -41.11
N ARG A 165 35.10 -4.58 -41.30
CA ARG A 165 33.99 -3.80 -40.74
C ARG A 165 32.69 -4.43 -41.25
N SER A 166 32.06 -5.29 -40.48
CA SER A 166 30.60 -5.44 -40.57
C SER A 166 30.01 -4.34 -39.71
N SER A 167 29.47 -3.33 -40.36
CA SER A 167 28.50 -2.41 -39.78
C SER A 167 27.26 -3.21 -39.39
N GLY A 168 27.35 -3.90 -38.25
CA GLY A 168 26.19 -4.41 -37.54
C GLY A 168 25.37 -3.19 -37.17
N LYS A 169 24.23 -3.02 -37.85
CA LYS A 169 23.20 -2.06 -37.47
C LYS A 169 22.91 -2.28 -35.99
N PHE A 170 23.33 -1.33 -35.17
CA PHE A 170 22.81 -1.16 -33.82
C PHE A 170 21.31 -0.99 -34.02
N VAL A 171 20.53 -2.03 -33.77
CA VAL A 171 19.08 -1.90 -33.70
C VAL A 171 18.84 -1.11 -32.42
N VAL A 172 18.65 0.20 -32.59
CA VAL A 172 18.13 1.07 -31.54
C VAL A 172 16.75 0.53 -31.18
N ARG A 173 16.69 -0.26 -30.09
CA ARG A 173 15.43 -0.67 -29.48
C ARG A 173 14.86 0.53 -28.71
N ASP A 174 13.69 0.94 -29.18
CA ASP A 174 12.69 1.88 -28.67
C ASP A 174 13.10 3.02 -27.72
N SER A 175 13.02 4.25 -28.23
CA SER A 175 12.98 5.50 -27.46
C SER A 175 11.84 5.55 -26.42
N ASN A 176 10.82 4.69 -26.55
CA ASN A 176 9.65 4.66 -25.68
C ASN A 176 9.94 4.10 -24.27
N SER A 177 10.77 3.07 -24.13
CA SER A 177 11.09 2.48 -22.81
C SER A 177 11.84 3.47 -21.92
N ASN A 178 12.82 4.19 -22.48
CA ASN A 178 13.53 5.25 -21.76
C ASN A 178 12.58 6.40 -21.39
N SER A 179 11.61 6.71 -22.25
CA SER A 179 10.62 7.76 -21.95
C SER A 179 9.69 7.39 -20.77
N ALA A 180 9.26 6.12 -20.68
CA ALA A 180 8.38 5.66 -19.60
C ALA A 180 9.10 5.62 -18.25
N VAL A 181 10.32 5.08 -18.23
CA VAL A 181 11.18 5.05 -17.04
C VAL A 181 11.48 6.45 -16.52
N ASN A 182 11.74 7.42 -17.43
CA ASN A 182 11.93 8.81 -17.06
C ASN A 182 10.67 9.43 -16.44
N ARG A 183 9.48 9.15 -17.01
CA ARG A 183 8.21 9.63 -16.43
C ARG A 183 7.97 9.10 -15.02
N ILE A 184 8.25 7.82 -14.78
CA ILE A 184 8.15 7.21 -13.44
C ILE A 184 9.09 7.93 -12.46
N LYS A 185 10.35 8.15 -12.88
CA LYS A 185 11.35 8.86 -12.06
C LYS A 185 10.91 10.28 -11.70
N GLU A 186 10.49 11.06 -12.70
CA GLU A 186 10.04 12.44 -12.50
C GLU A 186 8.83 12.51 -11.57
N ALA A 187 7.86 11.62 -11.75
CA ALA A 187 6.65 11.59 -10.95
C ALA A 187 6.93 11.24 -9.48
N ALA A 188 7.85 10.29 -9.23
CA ALA A 188 8.29 9.94 -7.88
C ALA A 188 8.99 11.12 -7.17
N GLN A 189 9.90 11.81 -7.87
CA GLN A 189 10.72 12.88 -7.29
C GLN A 189 9.94 14.16 -7.00
N GLN A 190 8.95 14.48 -7.85
CA GLN A 190 8.19 15.73 -7.76
C GLN A 190 6.87 15.59 -6.99
N ASN A 191 6.55 14.38 -6.51
CA ASN A 191 5.22 14.02 -5.98
C ASN A 191 4.08 14.49 -6.91
N LYS A 192 4.29 14.32 -8.23
CA LYS A 192 3.45 14.94 -9.25
C LYS A 192 2.08 14.30 -9.31
N VAL A 193 1.03 15.11 -9.37
CA VAL A 193 -0.32 14.62 -9.70
C VAL A 193 -0.47 14.50 -11.22
N THR A 194 -0.94 13.34 -11.68
CA THR A 194 -1.39 13.16 -13.06
C THR A 194 -2.92 13.12 -13.10
N ASN A 195 -3.53 14.23 -13.52
CA ASN A 195 -4.98 14.37 -13.57
C ASN A 195 -5.60 13.35 -14.53
N ALA A 196 -6.75 12.78 -14.16
CA ALA A 196 -7.55 11.97 -15.06
C ALA A 196 -8.17 12.82 -16.17
N GLN A 197 -8.37 12.19 -17.32
CA GLN A 197 -9.30 12.71 -18.32
C GLN A 197 -10.75 12.52 -17.84
N ASP A 198 -11.65 13.37 -18.36
CA ASP A 198 -13.07 13.23 -18.09
C ASP A 198 -13.59 11.92 -18.70
N PRO A 199 -14.18 11.02 -17.88
CA PRO A 199 -14.77 9.79 -18.39
C PRO A 199 -16.02 10.10 -19.22
N SER A 200 -16.27 9.29 -20.25
CA SER A 200 -17.46 9.43 -21.10
C SER A 200 -18.62 8.51 -20.67
N ALA A 201 -18.35 7.54 -19.80
CA ALA A 201 -19.36 6.61 -19.30
C ALA A 201 -20.21 7.23 -18.17
N ASP A 202 -21.47 6.83 -18.12
CA ASP A 202 -22.39 7.23 -17.05
C ASP A 202 -21.95 6.67 -15.69
N ASN A 203 -22.29 7.38 -14.62
CA ASN A 203 -21.95 7.02 -13.25
C ASN A 203 -20.44 6.83 -13.01
N THR A 204 -19.60 7.50 -13.81
CA THR A 204 -18.15 7.36 -13.77
C THR A 204 -17.47 8.66 -13.34
N LEU A 205 -16.40 8.54 -12.55
CA LEU A 205 -15.49 9.63 -12.20
C LEU A 205 -14.07 9.31 -12.64
N GLY A 206 -13.28 10.33 -12.96
CA GLY A 206 -11.86 10.18 -13.29
C GLY A 206 -11.01 9.88 -12.05
N LEU A 207 -10.02 9.00 -12.20
CA LEU A 207 -9.04 8.65 -11.16
C LEU A 207 -7.69 9.32 -11.43
N SER A 208 -7.41 10.41 -10.71
CA SER A 208 -6.11 11.07 -10.76
C SER A 208 -5.07 10.24 -10.03
N ILE A 209 -3.82 10.29 -10.51
CA ILE A 209 -2.72 9.50 -9.97
C ILE A 209 -1.83 10.38 -9.09
N GLU A 210 -1.48 9.86 -7.92
CA GLU A 210 -0.44 10.41 -7.04
C GLU A 210 0.95 9.85 -7.42
N ALA A 211 1.90 10.77 -7.63
CA ALA A 211 3.31 10.51 -7.86
C ALA A 211 3.54 9.39 -8.91
N ASN A 212 4.38 8.41 -8.60
CA ASN A 212 4.69 7.25 -9.43
C ASN A 212 3.70 6.09 -9.23
N ASP A 213 2.41 6.35 -9.42
CA ASP A 213 1.33 5.36 -9.29
C ASP A 213 1.14 4.82 -7.85
N VAL A 214 1.43 5.63 -6.82
CA VAL A 214 1.34 5.22 -5.41
C VAL A 214 -0.04 5.41 -4.78
N GLY A 215 -0.93 6.13 -5.46
CA GLY A 215 -2.28 6.41 -4.99
C GLY A 215 -3.18 6.85 -6.14
N TYR A 216 -4.48 6.59 -6.01
CA TYR A 216 -5.51 6.99 -6.97
C TYR A 216 -6.63 7.69 -6.22
N PHE A 217 -7.03 8.86 -6.68
CA PHE A 217 -8.07 9.64 -6.01
C PHE A 217 -9.05 10.24 -7.02
N THR A 218 -10.28 10.45 -6.54
CA THR A 218 -11.36 11.08 -7.30
C THR A 218 -11.92 12.28 -6.55
N THR A 219 -12.61 13.17 -7.24
CA THR A 219 -13.32 14.29 -6.62
C THR A 219 -14.79 13.94 -6.42
N VAL A 220 -15.30 14.21 -5.23
CA VAL A 220 -16.72 14.11 -4.85
C VAL A 220 -17.17 15.40 -4.19
N GLN A 221 -18.48 15.59 -4.02
CA GLN A 221 -19.01 16.74 -3.30
C GLN A 221 -19.62 16.29 -1.97
N ILE A 222 -19.37 17.04 -0.89
CA ILE A 222 -19.89 16.72 0.44
C ILE A 222 -20.53 17.96 1.07
N GLY A 223 -21.65 17.74 1.76
CA GLY A 223 -22.36 18.74 2.54
C GLY A 223 -23.34 19.60 1.75
N SER A 224 -24.08 20.44 2.47
CA SER A 224 -25.14 21.30 1.89
C SER A 224 -24.62 22.34 0.90
N SER A 225 -23.33 22.68 0.97
CA SER A 225 -22.65 23.58 0.03
C SER A 225 -22.08 22.87 -1.20
N ASN A 226 -22.16 21.52 -1.28
CA ASN A 226 -21.55 20.71 -2.33
C ASN A 226 -20.05 21.02 -2.55
N ASN A 227 -19.29 21.16 -1.46
CA ASN A 227 -17.85 21.43 -1.55
C ASN A 227 -17.13 20.22 -2.12
N ASN A 228 -16.16 20.45 -3.00
CA ASN A 228 -15.34 19.39 -3.58
C ASN A 228 -14.34 18.85 -2.55
N PHE A 229 -14.24 17.53 -2.47
CA PHE A 229 -13.22 16.80 -1.73
C PHE A 229 -12.57 15.76 -2.63
N LYS A 230 -11.24 15.71 -2.62
CA LYS A 230 -10.47 14.67 -3.29
C LYS A 230 -10.32 13.49 -2.34
N LEU A 231 -10.81 12.31 -2.71
CA LEU A 231 -10.73 11.11 -1.87
C LEU A 231 -9.89 10.04 -2.54
N LEU A 232 -8.88 9.55 -1.82
CA LEU A 232 -8.16 8.33 -2.18
C LEU A 232 -9.16 7.16 -2.25
N VAL A 233 -9.14 6.37 -3.33
CA VAL A 233 -10.03 5.22 -3.49
C VAL A 233 -9.36 3.95 -2.98
N ASP A 234 -9.94 3.32 -1.96
CA ASP A 234 -9.34 2.17 -1.28
C ASP A 234 -10.34 1.01 -1.18
N SER A 235 -10.20 0.02 -2.06
CA SER A 235 -10.98 -1.21 -2.03
C SER A 235 -10.61 -2.15 -0.87
N GLY A 236 -9.50 -1.91 -0.18
CA GLY A 236 -9.11 -2.66 1.00
C GLY A 236 -9.84 -2.22 2.27
N SER A 237 -10.40 -1.02 2.35
CA SER A 237 -11.06 -0.49 3.56
C SER A 237 -12.51 -0.05 3.29
N SER A 238 -13.28 0.27 4.33
CA SER A 238 -14.73 0.56 4.16
C SER A 238 -15.21 1.87 4.76
N ASP A 239 -14.37 2.55 5.55
CA ASP A 239 -14.75 3.85 6.10
C ASP A 239 -14.43 4.95 5.10
N THR A 240 -15.39 5.85 4.87
CA THR A 240 -15.16 7.11 4.16
C THR A 240 -14.92 8.21 5.18
N TRP A 241 -13.85 8.99 5.03
CA TRP A 241 -13.52 10.10 5.92
C TRP A 241 -12.85 11.26 5.17
N VAL A 242 -12.94 12.46 5.76
CA VAL A 242 -12.34 13.70 5.23
C VAL A 242 -11.70 14.53 6.33
N SER A 243 -10.76 15.39 5.95
CA SER A 243 -10.16 16.37 6.84
C SER A 243 -11.20 17.25 7.53
N GLY A 244 -11.13 17.34 8.86
CA GLY A 244 -12.03 18.19 9.65
C GLY A 244 -11.53 19.63 9.81
N THR A 245 -12.44 20.59 10.03
CA THR A 245 -12.06 21.99 10.32
C THR A 245 -11.25 22.13 11.62
N ASN A 246 -11.48 21.23 12.58
CA ASN A 246 -10.79 21.19 13.88
C ASN A 246 -9.60 20.22 13.90
N CYS A 247 -9.15 19.79 12.72
CA CYS A 247 -8.13 18.76 12.58
C CYS A 247 -6.72 19.32 12.82
N SER A 248 -5.95 18.62 13.65
CA SER A 248 -4.54 18.90 13.91
C SER A 248 -3.63 18.06 13.01
N ASN A 249 -2.61 18.67 12.42
CA ASN A 249 -1.69 18.04 11.44
C ASN A 249 -2.37 17.57 10.15
N CYS A 250 -3.39 18.30 9.71
CA CYS A 250 -4.15 18.01 8.49
C CYS A 250 -3.95 19.26 7.66
N ALA A 251 -3.07 19.16 6.65
CA ALA A 251 -2.46 20.23 5.87
C ALA A 251 -3.47 21.24 5.27
N SER A 252 -3.09 21.92 4.19
CA SER A 252 -3.99 22.79 3.43
C SER A 252 -5.03 22.00 2.59
N HIS A 253 -5.68 21.01 3.20
CA HIS A 253 -6.77 20.25 2.59
C HIS A 253 -8.09 21.02 2.65
N ASN A 254 -9.04 20.62 1.79
CA ASN A 254 -10.44 20.97 1.98
C ASN A 254 -10.96 20.34 3.27
N LYS A 255 -11.71 21.12 4.06
CA LYS A 255 -12.13 20.72 5.42
C LYS A 255 -13.64 20.70 5.58
N LEU A 256 -14.16 19.64 6.18
CA LEU A 256 -15.56 19.49 6.55
C LEU A 256 -15.78 19.89 8.02
N GLY A 257 -16.79 20.71 8.26
CA GLY A 257 -17.18 21.17 9.58
C GLY A 257 -18.51 21.91 9.53
N GLU A 258 -19.04 22.28 10.69
CA GLU A 258 -20.34 22.98 10.79
C GLU A 258 -20.36 24.31 10.03
N SER A 259 -19.20 24.95 9.86
CA SER A 259 -19.05 26.18 9.08
C SER A 259 -19.07 25.96 7.56
N SER A 260 -18.75 24.75 7.07
CA SER A 260 -18.72 24.44 5.65
C SER A 260 -19.96 23.69 5.16
N SER A 261 -20.72 23.07 6.07
CA SER A 261 -21.98 22.37 5.77
C SER A 261 -22.98 22.52 6.91
N SER A 262 -24.13 23.11 6.60
CA SER A 262 -25.27 23.25 7.53
C SER A 262 -26.07 21.95 7.73
N SER A 263 -25.89 20.95 6.86
CA SER A 263 -26.52 19.63 6.99
C SER A 263 -25.66 18.63 7.78
N LEU A 264 -24.43 18.99 8.12
CA LEU A 264 -23.50 18.14 8.87
C LEU A 264 -24.01 17.87 10.29
N LYS A 265 -24.03 16.60 10.66
CA LYS A 265 -24.32 16.16 12.04
C LYS A 265 -23.14 15.38 12.58
N ILE A 266 -22.34 16.00 13.43
CA ILE A 266 -21.18 15.37 14.08
C ILE A 266 -21.62 14.77 15.42
N SER A 267 -21.20 13.54 15.70
CA SER A 267 -21.35 12.92 17.01
C SER A 267 -20.07 13.07 17.85
N ASN A 268 -20.21 13.04 19.17
CA ASN A 268 -19.06 13.07 20.10
C ASN A 268 -18.30 11.73 20.18
N LYS A 269 -18.61 10.75 19.32
CA LYS A 269 -17.93 9.45 19.31
C LYS A 269 -16.70 9.51 18.41
N GLN A 270 -15.53 9.37 19.02
CA GLN A 270 -14.26 9.32 18.33
C GLN A 270 -13.85 7.88 18.01
N TYR A 271 -13.24 7.69 16.84
CA TYR A 271 -12.73 6.42 16.35
C TYR A 271 -11.31 6.62 15.83
N LYS A 272 -10.46 5.60 16.00
CA LYS A 272 -9.16 5.53 15.32
C LYS A 272 -9.26 4.53 14.19
N ILE A 273 -8.93 4.97 12.97
CA ILE A 273 -8.88 4.11 11.78
C ILE A 273 -7.41 3.99 11.36
N SER A 274 -6.94 2.75 11.20
CA SER A 274 -5.55 2.44 10.85
C SER A 274 -5.48 1.81 9.46
N TYR A 275 -4.60 2.36 8.62
CA TYR A 275 -4.38 1.99 7.22
C TYR A 275 -2.92 1.61 7.01
N GLY A 276 -2.54 0.43 7.50
CA GLY A 276 -1.14 0.00 7.46
C GLY A 276 -0.25 0.87 8.35
N THR A 277 0.57 1.75 7.75
CA THR A 277 1.48 2.67 8.47
C THR A 277 0.81 3.95 8.94
N GLY A 278 -0.25 4.40 8.25
CA GLY A 278 -0.94 5.64 8.56
C GLY A 278 -2.16 5.42 9.48
N SER A 279 -2.59 6.46 10.19
CA SER A 279 -3.86 6.43 10.92
C SER A 279 -4.52 7.80 11.00
N VAL A 280 -5.83 7.79 11.22
CA VAL A 280 -6.63 8.98 11.46
C VAL A 280 -7.48 8.79 12.71
N ASN A 281 -7.61 9.85 13.50
CA ASN A 281 -8.65 9.92 14.52
C ASN A 281 -9.79 10.74 13.94
N VAL A 282 -11.01 10.23 14.02
CA VAL A 282 -12.20 10.85 13.42
C VAL A 282 -13.33 10.90 14.42
N ASN A 283 -14.12 11.97 14.36
CA ASN A 283 -15.47 11.97 14.91
C ASN A 283 -16.42 11.39 13.86
N ARG A 284 -17.30 10.46 14.27
CA ARG A 284 -18.34 9.97 13.38
C ARG A 284 -19.33 11.10 13.09
N ALA A 285 -19.64 11.32 11.82
CA ALA A 285 -20.63 12.28 11.36
C ALA A 285 -21.55 11.69 10.28
N THR A 286 -22.62 12.41 9.96
CA THR A 286 -23.45 12.16 8.78
C THR A 286 -23.66 13.45 8.01
N ASP A 287 -23.63 13.38 6.69
CA ASP A 287 -23.96 14.50 5.80
C ASP A 287 -24.44 13.99 4.42
N SER A 288 -24.80 14.89 3.49
CA SER A 288 -25.02 14.53 2.09
C SER A 288 -23.69 14.36 1.35
N MET A 289 -23.65 13.42 0.40
CA MET A 289 -22.48 13.18 -0.44
C MET A 289 -22.92 12.94 -1.88
N THR A 290 -22.40 13.71 -2.84
CA THR A 290 -22.67 13.52 -4.26
C THR A 290 -21.49 12.82 -4.94
N VAL A 291 -21.76 11.65 -5.53
CA VAL A 291 -20.78 10.80 -6.21
C VAL A 291 -21.31 10.48 -7.60
N ALA A 292 -20.52 10.78 -8.63
CA ALA A 292 -20.87 10.51 -10.03
C ALA A 292 -22.27 11.05 -10.44
N GLY A 293 -22.64 12.22 -9.94
CA GLY A 293 -23.94 12.86 -10.20
C GLY A 293 -25.08 12.42 -9.28
N HIS A 294 -24.88 11.40 -8.42
CA HIS A 294 -25.88 10.90 -7.49
C HIS A 294 -25.68 11.44 -6.08
N THR A 295 -26.70 12.06 -5.51
CA THR A 295 -26.66 12.57 -4.13
C THR A 295 -27.17 11.52 -3.15
N ILE A 296 -26.26 11.00 -2.33
CA ILE A 296 -26.54 10.13 -1.19
C ILE A 296 -26.93 11.00 0.00
N SER A 297 -28.11 10.76 0.54
CA SER A 297 -28.56 11.41 1.78
C SER A 297 -28.02 10.68 3.01
N ASN A 298 -27.69 11.43 4.07
CA ASN A 298 -27.26 10.88 5.37
C ASN A 298 -26.11 9.85 5.26
N MET A 299 -25.14 10.09 4.38
CA MET A 299 -23.94 9.26 4.28
C MET A 299 -23.14 9.36 5.59
N GLN A 300 -22.76 8.24 6.17
CA GLN A 300 -21.86 8.23 7.32
C GLN A 300 -20.44 8.56 6.87
N ILE A 301 -19.82 9.56 7.49
CA ILE A 301 -18.49 10.05 7.15
C ILE A 301 -17.69 10.24 8.45
N GLY A 302 -16.41 9.88 8.45
CA GLY A 302 -15.48 10.29 9.50
C GLY A 302 -14.99 11.72 9.25
N VAL A 303 -15.14 12.61 10.23
CA VAL A 303 -14.52 13.95 10.19
C VAL A 303 -13.26 13.90 11.04
N SER A 304 -12.09 13.99 10.42
CA SER A 304 -10.83 13.80 11.15
C SER A 304 -10.54 14.93 12.13
N THR A 305 -9.99 14.54 13.28
CA THR A 305 -9.47 15.42 14.33
C THR A 305 -7.93 15.41 14.37
N SER A 306 -7.32 14.35 13.85
CA SER A 306 -5.87 14.30 13.58
C SER A 306 -5.55 13.24 12.53
N GLU A 307 -4.49 13.50 11.78
CA GLU A 307 -4.00 12.66 10.68
C GLU A 307 -2.49 12.42 10.85
N THR A 308 -2.01 11.22 10.56
CA THR A 308 -0.57 10.96 10.45
C THR A 308 -0.02 11.55 9.14
N ALA A 309 1.31 11.65 9.02
CA ALA A 309 1.96 12.33 7.89
C ALA A 309 1.67 11.67 6.51
N GLU A 310 1.29 10.40 6.49
CA GLU A 310 0.84 9.67 5.28
C GLU A 310 -0.47 10.23 4.71
N PHE A 311 -1.26 10.92 5.55
CA PHE A 311 -2.54 11.49 5.18
C PHE A 311 -2.53 13.00 5.27
N GLY A 312 -2.08 13.58 6.39
CA GLY A 312 -2.13 15.02 6.64
C GLY A 312 -0.87 15.80 6.30
N GLY A 313 0.09 15.19 5.59
CA GLY A 313 1.34 15.85 5.18
C GLY A 313 1.14 16.91 4.08
N GLU A 314 2.01 17.93 4.02
CA GLU A 314 1.88 19.06 3.08
C GLU A 314 1.84 18.67 1.59
N ASN A 315 2.43 17.53 1.24
CA ASN A 315 2.51 17.06 -0.15
C ASN A 315 1.36 16.11 -0.52
N ILE A 316 0.47 15.77 0.41
CA ILE A 316 -0.61 14.82 0.13
C ILE A 316 -1.68 15.50 -0.75
N PRO A 317 -2.02 14.92 -1.92
CA PRO A 317 -2.84 15.62 -2.91
C PRO A 317 -4.35 15.42 -2.73
N PHE A 318 -4.78 14.69 -1.68
CA PHE A 318 -6.16 14.33 -1.41
C PHE A 318 -6.58 14.76 0.00
N ASP A 319 -7.87 15.02 0.19
CA ASP A 319 -8.49 15.58 1.40
C ASP A 319 -9.04 14.48 2.34
N GLY A 320 -8.96 13.22 1.93
CA GLY A 320 -9.54 12.10 2.65
C GLY A 320 -9.48 10.79 1.87
N LEU A 321 -10.28 9.81 2.30
CA LEU A 321 -10.30 8.47 1.73
C LEU A 321 -11.76 7.99 1.60
N MET A 322 -12.03 7.27 0.51
CA MET A 322 -13.28 6.56 0.25
C MET A 322 -13.04 5.05 0.32
N GLY A 323 -13.53 4.42 1.40
CA GLY A 323 -13.48 2.98 1.56
C GLY A 323 -14.50 2.27 0.66
N LEU A 324 -14.03 1.29 -0.11
CA LEU A 324 -14.77 0.54 -1.13
C LEU A 324 -14.70 -1.00 -0.96
N GLY A 325 -14.26 -1.46 0.22
CA GLY A 325 -14.49 -2.80 0.75
C GLY A 325 -15.93 -3.00 1.22
N GLY A 326 -16.30 -4.21 1.63
CA GLY A 326 -17.62 -4.48 2.22
C GLY A 326 -17.76 -3.90 3.64
N SER A 327 -18.95 -3.39 4.01
CA SER A 327 -19.23 -2.72 5.30
C SER A 327 -18.78 -3.46 6.56
N ALA A 328 -18.58 -4.78 6.50
CA ALA A 328 -18.01 -5.58 7.59
C ALA A 328 -16.62 -5.10 8.08
N LEU A 329 -15.87 -4.35 7.26
CA LEU A 329 -14.58 -3.74 7.65
C LEU A 329 -14.71 -2.37 8.33
N SER A 330 -15.90 -1.76 8.32
CA SER A 330 -16.08 -0.39 8.79
C SER A 330 -15.88 -0.30 10.30
N VAL A 331 -14.86 0.46 10.72
CA VAL A 331 -14.64 0.84 12.13
C VAL A 331 -15.76 1.74 12.62
N LEU A 332 -16.29 2.59 11.73
CA LEU A 332 -17.46 3.40 12.00
C LEU A 332 -18.76 2.58 11.96
N GLY A 333 -18.74 1.31 11.57
CA GLY A 333 -19.93 0.42 11.52
C GLY A 333 -21.05 0.90 10.59
N GLY A 334 -20.73 1.67 9.55
CA GLY A 334 -21.71 2.16 8.57
C GLY A 334 -21.62 1.44 7.24
N LYS A 335 -22.59 1.70 6.37
CA LYS A 335 -22.56 1.25 4.98
C LYS A 335 -21.57 2.08 4.17
N THR A 336 -20.93 1.42 3.20
CA THR A 336 -20.05 2.06 2.22
C THR A 336 -20.85 2.89 1.21
N VAL A 337 -20.16 3.72 0.44
CA VAL A 337 -20.77 4.59 -0.58
C VAL A 337 -21.68 3.80 -1.52
N ILE A 338 -21.17 2.69 -2.08
CA ILE A 338 -21.93 1.91 -3.06
C ILE A 338 -23.14 1.18 -2.45
N GLU A 339 -23.03 0.70 -1.20
CA GLU A 339 -24.15 0.10 -0.47
C GLU A 339 -25.24 1.16 -0.20
N MET A 340 -24.85 2.38 0.19
CA MET A 340 -25.78 3.49 0.40
C MET A 340 -26.45 3.96 -0.90
N MET A 341 -25.71 4.00 -2.02
CA MET A 341 -26.30 4.31 -3.33
C MET A 341 -27.37 3.29 -3.71
N ALA A 342 -27.09 1.99 -3.52
CA ALA A 342 -28.04 0.94 -3.84
C ALA A 342 -29.26 0.95 -2.91
N ASP A 343 -29.08 1.17 -1.60
CA ASP A 343 -30.19 1.29 -0.65
C ASP A 343 -31.15 2.44 -0.99
N GLN A 344 -30.59 3.54 -1.50
CA GLN A 344 -31.36 4.73 -1.89
C GLN A 344 -31.88 4.66 -3.33
N ASN A 345 -31.72 3.52 -4.00
CA ASN A 345 -32.11 3.30 -5.41
C ASN A 345 -31.51 4.34 -6.37
N LEU A 346 -30.29 4.80 -6.08
CA LEU A 346 -29.54 5.72 -6.96
C LEU A 346 -28.83 4.95 -8.07
N VAL A 347 -28.59 3.65 -7.87
CA VAL A 347 -27.97 2.74 -8.83
C VAL A 347 -28.68 1.38 -8.84
N ASP A 348 -28.62 0.68 -9.97
CA ASP A 348 -29.30 -0.61 -10.14
C ASP A 348 -28.66 -1.74 -9.31
N GLN A 349 -27.32 -1.74 -9.21
CA GLN A 349 -26.55 -2.77 -8.52
C GLN A 349 -25.46 -2.11 -7.67
N PRO A 350 -25.10 -2.66 -6.50
CA PRO A 350 -24.00 -2.14 -5.71
C PRO A 350 -22.66 -2.67 -6.26
N VAL A 351 -22.37 -2.29 -7.50
CA VAL A 351 -21.17 -2.64 -8.23
C VAL A 351 -20.24 -1.44 -8.29
N VAL A 352 -18.95 -1.67 -8.09
CA VAL A 352 -17.91 -0.67 -8.37
C VAL A 352 -16.95 -1.25 -9.38
N GLY A 353 -16.74 -0.55 -10.49
CA GLY A 353 -15.80 -0.90 -11.54
C GLY A 353 -14.59 0.04 -11.54
N TYR A 354 -13.40 -0.52 -11.76
CA TYR A 354 -12.12 0.17 -11.68
C TYR A 354 -11.31 -0.05 -12.95
N ARG A 355 -10.86 1.04 -13.56
CA ARG A 355 -9.74 1.07 -14.52
C ARG A 355 -8.70 2.01 -13.94
N LEU A 356 -7.57 1.47 -13.45
CA LEU A 356 -6.49 2.31 -12.97
C LEU A 356 -5.63 2.81 -14.15
N GLY A 357 -5.26 4.09 -14.12
CA GLY A 357 -4.35 4.67 -15.10
C GLY A 357 -2.88 4.37 -14.80
N ARG A 358 -1.99 4.77 -15.72
CA ARG A 358 -0.53 4.60 -15.60
C ARG A 358 0.17 5.91 -15.90
N VAL A 359 1.01 6.42 -14.99
CA VAL A 359 1.92 7.55 -15.27
C VAL A 359 2.84 7.25 -16.45
N ALA A 360 3.24 5.99 -16.60
CA ALA A 360 4.06 5.53 -17.71
C ALA A 360 3.43 5.76 -19.09
N ASP A 361 2.11 5.97 -19.19
CA ASP A 361 1.42 6.24 -20.46
C ASP A 361 1.46 7.73 -20.87
N GLY A 362 1.91 8.62 -19.96
CA GLY A 362 2.06 10.05 -20.22
C GLY A 362 1.03 10.91 -19.49
N SER A 363 1.39 12.15 -19.18
CA SER A 363 0.59 13.04 -18.32
C SER A 363 -0.80 13.39 -18.89
N ASN A 364 -0.95 13.30 -20.21
CA ASN A 364 -2.21 13.60 -20.90
C ASN A 364 -3.00 12.33 -21.26
N ASN A 365 -2.53 11.14 -20.85
CA ASN A 365 -3.10 9.85 -21.23
C ASN A 365 -3.57 9.05 -20.01
N ASN A 366 -3.89 9.74 -18.91
CA ASN A 366 -4.50 9.09 -17.75
C ASN A 366 -5.99 8.87 -18.00
N HIS A 367 -6.33 7.67 -18.48
CA HIS A 367 -7.70 7.17 -18.64
C HIS A 367 -8.19 6.41 -17.41
N GLY A 368 -7.61 6.68 -16.24
CA GLY A 368 -8.05 6.10 -14.98
C GLY A 368 -9.47 6.55 -14.65
N GLN A 369 -10.34 5.61 -14.28
CA GLN A 369 -11.73 5.89 -13.97
C GLN A 369 -12.34 4.87 -13.00
N ILE A 370 -13.32 5.33 -12.23
CA ILE A 370 -14.12 4.52 -11.30
C ILE A 370 -15.60 4.67 -11.65
N THR A 371 -16.31 3.56 -11.79
CA THR A 371 -17.72 3.51 -12.18
C THR A 371 -18.56 2.94 -11.05
N PHE A 372 -19.65 3.61 -10.70
CA PHE A 372 -20.56 3.17 -9.64
C PHE A 372 -21.86 2.66 -10.24
N GLY A 373 -22.41 1.59 -9.69
CA GLY A 373 -23.69 1.05 -10.14
C GLY A 373 -23.63 0.03 -11.27
N ALA A 374 -22.52 0.01 -12.02
CA ALA A 374 -22.38 -0.78 -13.24
C ALA A 374 -20.91 -1.09 -13.56
N ILE A 375 -20.71 -1.96 -14.55
CA ILE A 375 -19.43 -2.21 -15.21
C ILE A 375 -19.38 -1.36 -16.48
N ASP A 376 -18.30 -0.60 -16.67
CA ASP A 376 -18.02 0.07 -17.94
C ASP A 376 -17.41 -0.92 -18.94
N SER A 377 -18.30 -1.59 -19.70
CA SER A 377 -17.92 -2.54 -20.75
C SER A 377 -17.11 -1.90 -21.89
N SER A 378 -17.10 -0.58 -22.03
CA SER A 378 -16.27 0.09 -23.03
C SER A 378 -14.77 -0.11 -22.73
N GLN A 379 -14.41 -0.33 -21.46
CA GLN A 379 -13.03 -0.53 -20.99
C GLN A 379 -12.58 -2.00 -20.98
N VAL A 380 -13.47 -2.95 -21.22
CA VAL A 380 -13.19 -4.40 -21.09
C VAL A 380 -13.06 -5.04 -22.48
N SER A 381 -11.90 -5.59 -22.78
CA SER A 381 -11.66 -6.37 -23.99
C SER A 381 -12.24 -7.79 -23.83
N GLY A 382 -13.32 -8.06 -24.56
CA GLY A 382 -14.06 -9.32 -24.45
C GLY A 382 -15.07 -9.29 -23.29
N SER A 383 -15.06 -10.32 -22.45
CA SER A 383 -15.96 -10.44 -21.30
C SER A 383 -15.23 -10.25 -19.97
N LEU A 384 -15.97 -9.76 -18.97
CA LEU A 384 -15.53 -9.75 -17.58
C LEU A 384 -15.66 -11.17 -17.00
N GLN A 385 -14.61 -11.69 -16.37
CA GLN A 385 -14.66 -12.96 -15.67
C GLN A 385 -15.06 -12.74 -14.22
N GLU A 386 -16.17 -13.35 -13.82
CA GLU A 386 -16.66 -13.32 -12.43
C GLU A 386 -16.03 -14.45 -11.59
N PHE A 387 -15.67 -14.11 -10.36
CA PHE A 387 -15.11 -15.00 -9.35
C PHE A 387 -15.90 -14.86 -8.04
N ASP A 388 -16.12 -15.99 -7.36
CA ASP A 388 -16.62 -15.95 -5.98
C ASP A 388 -15.57 -15.27 -5.10
N ASN A 389 -15.98 -14.27 -4.31
CA ASN A 389 -15.10 -13.71 -3.29
C ASN A 389 -14.81 -14.79 -2.23
N GLN A 390 -13.54 -14.97 -1.90
CA GLN A 390 -13.08 -15.95 -0.90
C GLN A 390 -13.13 -15.43 0.53
N SER A 391 -13.50 -14.16 0.70
CA SER A 391 -13.67 -13.51 1.98
C SER A 391 -15.15 -13.22 2.29
N ASN A 392 -15.48 -13.28 3.59
CA ASN A 392 -16.75 -12.85 4.17
C ASN A 392 -16.58 -11.70 5.18
N ASN A 393 -15.37 -11.16 5.33
CA ASN A 393 -15.08 -10.07 6.28
C ASN A 393 -15.02 -8.69 5.61
N GLY A 394 -15.37 -8.61 4.32
CA GLY A 394 -15.42 -7.36 3.54
C GLY A 394 -14.20 -7.09 2.66
N TYR A 395 -13.11 -7.86 2.78
CA TYR A 395 -12.01 -7.82 1.81
C TYR A 395 -12.41 -8.49 0.47
N TRP A 396 -11.71 -8.13 -0.60
CA TRP A 396 -11.88 -8.70 -1.94
C TRP A 396 -10.77 -9.73 -2.22
N GLU A 397 -11.03 -11.00 -1.95
CA GLU A 397 -10.06 -12.09 -2.09
C GLU A 397 -10.43 -13.05 -3.22
N ILE A 398 -9.45 -13.40 -4.05
CA ILE A 398 -9.60 -14.44 -5.08
C ILE A 398 -8.52 -15.52 -4.97
N VAL A 399 -8.83 -16.71 -5.49
CA VAL A 399 -7.87 -17.83 -5.53
C VAL A 399 -6.85 -17.60 -6.66
N LEU A 400 -5.58 -17.57 -6.29
CA LEU A 400 -4.45 -17.52 -7.21
C LEU A 400 -3.92 -18.95 -7.43
N GLU A 401 -4.02 -19.47 -8.66
CA GLU A 401 -3.62 -20.84 -9.01
C GLU A 401 -2.14 -20.96 -9.42
N ASP A 402 -1.60 -19.93 -10.08
CA ASP A 402 -0.21 -19.90 -10.53
C ASP A 402 0.30 -18.48 -10.73
N VAL A 403 1.61 -18.32 -10.63
CA VAL A 403 2.34 -17.12 -11.09
C VAL A 403 3.47 -17.63 -11.96
N SER A 404 3.67 -17.01 -13.12
CA SER A 404 4.71 -17.42 -14.07
C SER A 404 5.53 -16.24 -14.57
N VAL A 405 6.84 -16.47 -14.70
CA VAL A 405 7.81 -15.55 -15.30
C VAL A 405 8.16 -16.11 -16.67
N GLY A 406 7.73 -15.44 -17.75
CA GLY A 406 7.70 -16.04 -19.08
C GLY A 406 6.86 -17.32 -19.08
N SER A 407 7.47 -18.45 -19.45
CA SER A 407 6.81 -19.77 -19.42
C SER A 407 7.03 -20.54 -18.12
N LYS A 408 7.85 -20.02 -17.19
CA LYS A 408 8.25 -20.73 -15.97
C LYS A 408 7.29 -20.40 -14.82
N SER A 409 6.54 -21.39 -14.34
CA SER A 409 5.79 -21.28 -13.08
C SER A 409 6.74 -21.11 -11.90
N VAL A 410 6.44 -20.15 -11.04
CA VAL A 410 7.21 -19.80 -9.83
C VAL A 410 6.40 -20.00 -8.55
N LEU A 411 5.10 -20.30 -8.65
CA LEU A 411 4.29 -20.74 -7.53
C LEU A 411 4.60 -22.23 -7.28
N GLY A 412 5.32 -22.52 -6.18
CA GLY A 412 5.94 -23.84 -5.95
C GLY A 412 5.01 -25.05 -6.15
N SER A 413 5.58 -26.15 -6.66
CA SER A 413 4.88 -27.39 -7.07
C SER A 413 4.15 -28.17 -5.97
N ARG A 414 3.92 -27.62 -4.77
CA ARG A 414 3.07 -28.24 -3.74
C ARG A 414 1.59 -28.09 -4.11
N ARG A 415 1.25 -28.47 -5.35
CA ARG A 415 -0.08 -28.86 -5.82
C ARG A 415 -0.52 -30.12 -5.08
N ARG A 416 -0.76 -30.03 -3.76
CA ARG A 416 -1.71 -30.96 -3.16
C ARG A 416 -3.06 -30.57 -3.74
N ARG A 417 -3.55 -31.36 -4.71
CA ARG A 417 -4.90 -31.22 -5.30
C ARG A 417 -5.88 -30.97 -4.14
N GLY A 418 -6.56 -29.82 -4.18
CA GLY A 418 -7.61 -29.47 -3.22
C GLY A 418 -7.25 -28.47 -2.12
N SER A 419 -6.02 -27.95 -2.03
CA SER A 419 -5.72 -26.88 -1.06
C SER A 419 -5.70 -25.51 -1.74
N ASN A 420 -6.78 -24.73 -1.58
CA ASN A 420 -6.90 -23.30 -1.93
C ASN A 420 -5.97 -22.43 -1.07
N LYS A 421 -4.66 -22.69 -1.10
CA LYS A 421 -3.71 -22.05 -0.16
C LYS A 421 -3.44 -20.60 -0.52
N HIS A 422 -3.33 -20.29 -1.80
CA HIS A 422 -2.97 -18.94 -2.24
C HIS A 422 -4.22 -18.10 -2.50
N ARG A 423 -4.42 -17.12 -1.64
CA ARG A 423 -5.46 -16.11 -1.77
C ARG A 423 -4.79 -14.76 -1.98
N ALA A 424 -5.32 -14.01 -2.93
CA ALA A 424 -4.88 -12.68 -3.25
C ALA A 424 -5.98 -11.68 -2.93
N THR A 425 -5.67 -10.74 -2.04
CA THR A 425 -6.52 -9.56 -1.81
C THR A 425 -6.25 -8.54 -2.90
N LEU A 426 -7.31 -8.06 -3.56
CA LEU A 426 -7.25 -7.01 -4.55
C LEU A 426 -7.49 -5.66 -3.86
N ASP A 427 -6.47 -4.82 -3.83
CA ASP A 427 -6.46 -3.62 -3.00
C ASP A 427 -5.96 -2.39 -3.77
N THR A 428 -6.89 -1.50 -4.16
CA THR A 428 -6.52 -0.23 -4.81
C THR A 428 -5.76 0.73 -3.90
N GLY A 429 -5.86 0.56 -2.57
CA GLY A 429 -5.16 1.35 -1.55
C GLY A 429 -3.73 0.88 -1.26
N THR A 430 -3.24 -0.14 -1.96
CA THR A 430 -1.86 -0.62 -1.85
C THR A 430 -1.14 -0.44 -3.19
N SER A 431 0.06 0.17 -3.19
CA SER A 431 0.82 0.42 -4.43
C SER A 431 1.46 -0.84 -5.02
N LEU A 432 2.05 -1.68 -4.16
CA LEU A 432 2.93 -2.80 -4.54
C LEU A 432 2.17 -4.12 -4.73
N ILE A 433 2.85 -5.09 -5.33
CA ILE A 433 2.50 -6.50 -5.15
C ILE A 433 3.26 -7.01 -3.92
N ILE A 434 2.52 -7.45 -2.91
CA ILE A 434 3.07 -8.07 -1.71
C ILE A 434 2.88 -9.58 -1.84
N ALA A 435 3.98 -10.29 -2.09
CA ALA A 435 4.00 -11.73 -2.33
C ALA A 435 4.64 -12.48 -1.14
N PRO A 436 4.33 -13.76 -0.91
CA PRO A 436 5.13 -14.61 -0.03
C PRO A 436 6.60 -14.56 -0.44
N GLN A 437 7.51 -14.46 0.53
CA GLN A 437 8.93 -14.24 0.28
C GLN A 437 9.53 -15.25 -0.70
N SER A 438 9.23 -16.54 -0.54
CA SER A 438 9.73 -17.58 -1.43
C SER A 438 9.30 -17.41 -2.89
N VAL A 439 8.12 -16.82 -3.13
CA VAL A 439 7.63 -16.55 -4.49
C VAL A 439 8.23 -15.25 -5.03
N ALA A 440 8.35 -14.21 -4.20
CA ALA A 440 9.07 -12.99 -4.58
C ALA A 440 10.51 -13.32 -4.99
N ASP A 441 11.23 -14.13 -4.21
CA ASP A 441 12.57 -14.60 -4.53
C ASP A 441 12.58 -15.40 -5.84
N ALA A 442 11.62 -16.31 -6.04
CA ALA A 442 11.53 -17.11 -7.25
C ALA A 442 11.24 -16.28 -8.52
N ILE A 443 10.42 -15.22 -8.41
CA ILE A 443 10.16 -14.27 -9.49
C ILE A 443 11.47 -13.59 -9.89
N HIS A 444 12.16 -12.99 -8.92
CA HIS A 444 13.36 -12.20 -9.17
C HIS A 444 14.55 -13.06 -9.62
N ASN A 445 14.71 -14.28 -9.09
CA ASN A 445 15.71 -15.24 -9.57
C ASN A 445 15.51 -15.67 -11.03
N ALA A 446 14.30 -15.51 -11.58
CA ALA A 446 14.01 -15.78 -12.99
C ALA A 446 14.28 -14.56 -13.90
N ILE A 447 14.59 -13.38 -13.34
CA ILE A 447 14.91 -12.16 -14.08
C ILE A 447 16.44 -11.98 -14.10
N GLN A 448 17.04 -12.04 -15.28
CA GLN A 448 18.49 -11.87 -15.42
C GLN A 448 18.93 -10.49 -14.93
N GLY A 449 19.95 -10.46 -14.07
CA GLY A 449 20.47 -9.23 -13.49
C GLY A 449 19.58 -8.63 -12.41
N SER A 450 18.60 -9.37 -11.89
CA SER A 450 17.93 -8.99 -10.65
C SER A 450 18.80 -9.31 -9.42
N SER A 451 18.59 -8.57 -8.34
CA SER A 451 19.22 -8.80 -7.05
C SER A 451 18.25 -8.46 -5.91
N SER A 452 18.35 -9.17 -4.79
CA SER A 452 17.59 -8.89 -3.56
C SER A 452 18.37 -7.93 -2.67
N ASP A 453 17.69 -7.03 -1.98
CA ASP A 453 18.29 -6.18 -0.93
C ASP A 453 18.40 -6.87 0.44
N GLY A 454 17.88 -8.11 0.58
CA GLY A 454 17.82 -8.87 1.83
C GLY A 454 16.79 -8.35 2.86
N GLN A 455 16.03 -7.30 2.52
CA GLN A 455 15.04 -6.61 3.36
C GLN A 455 13.63 -6.66 2.76
N GLY A 456 13.48 -7.28 1.59
CA GLY A 456 12.22 -7.59 0.89
C GLY A 456 11.93 -6.72 -0.31
N GLY A 457 12.88 -5.87 -0.70
CA GLY A 457 12.92 -5.20 -1.99
C GLY A 457 13.91 -5.89 -2.94
N TYR A 458 13.77 -5.56 -4.23
CA TYR A 458 14.57 -6.16 -5.28
C TYR A 458 14.93 -5.11 -6.33
N GLU A 459 16.13 -5.21 -6.91
CA GLU A 459 16.48 -4.50 -8.14
C GLU A 459 16.24 -5.41 -9.35
N ILE A 460 15.84 -4.80 -10.45
CA ILE A 460 15.71 -5.41 -11.78
C ILE A 460 16.36 -4.48 -12.82
N PRO A 461 16.81 -4.97 -13.99
CA PRO A 461 17.18 -4.09 -15.08
C PRO A 461 15.97 -3.24 -15.50
N CYS A 462 16.14 -1.91 -15.63
CA CYS A 462 15.06 -1.04 -16.13
C CYS A 462 14.60 -1.39 -17.55
N SER A 463 15.46 -2.09 -18.31
CA SER A 463 15.20 -2.54 -19.68
C SER A 463 14.54 -3.93 -19.75
N THR A 464 14.14 -4.51 -18.62
CA THR A 464 13.54 -5.85 -18.61
C THR A 464 12.23 -5.89 -19.41
N ASP A 465 12.12 -6.86 -20.31
CA ASP A 465 10.92 -7.21 -21.06
C ASP A 465 10.28 -8.50 -20.52
N THR A 466 10.69 -8.92 -19.31
CA THR A 466 10.18 -10.13 -18.67
C THR A 466 8.68 -9.99 -18.40
N SER A 467 7.91 -10.98 -18.84
CA SER A 467 6.47 -11.04 -18.59
C SER A 467 6.17 -11.76 -17.27
N LEU A 468 5.33 -11.14 -16.44
CA LEU A 468 4.79 -11.72 -15.23
C LEU A 468 3.30 -12.01 -15.44
N THR A 469 2.90 -13.27 -15.35
CA THR A 469 1.51 -13.70 -15.60
C THR A 469 0.91 -14.38 -14.39
N PHE A 470 -0.24 -13.87 -13.96
CA PHE A 470 -1.06 -14.40 -12.86
C PHE A 470 -2.16 -15.28 -13.44
N THR A 471 -2.30 -16.49 -12.90
CA THR A 471 -3.36 -17.44 -13.26
C THR A 471 -4.30 -17.58 -12.07
N PHE A 472 -5.58 -17.26 -12.26
CA PHE A 472 -6.63 -17.39 -11.25
C PHE A 472 -7.50 -18.63 -11.50
N LYS A 473 -8.36 -18.93 -10.53
CA LYS A 473 -9.28 -20.09 -10.52
C LYS A 473 -9.87 -20.37 -11.89
N GLY A 474 -9.70 -21.60 -12.41
CA GLY A 474 -10.23 -21.99 -13.72
C GLY A 474 -9.29 -21.67 -14.90
N GLY A 475 -8.03 -21.33 -14.63
CA GLY A 475 -7.02 -21.12 -15.66
C GLY A 475 -7.06 -19.75 -16.34
N TYR A 476 -7.79 -18.77 -15.79
CA TYR A 476 -7.85 -17.41 -16.35
C TYR A 476 -6.54 -16.67 -16.11
N LYS A 477 -5.92 -16.17 -17.19
CA LYS A 477 -4.58 -15.57 -17.15
C LYS A 477 -4.60 -14.07 -17.44
N PHE A 478 -3.89 -13.32 -16.62
CA PHE A 478 -3.62 -11.90 -16.81
C PHE A 478 -2.12 -11.65 -16.74
N THR A 479 -1.58 -11.12 -17.84
CA THR A 479 -0.16 -10.78 -17.97
C THR A 479 0.01 -9.30 -17.70
N MET A 480 0.95 -8.94 -16.82
CA MET A 480 1.30 -7.56 -16.55
C MET A 480 2.19 -6.98 -17.66
N ASP A 481 1.98 -5.71 -17.97
CA ASP A 481 2.94 -4.87 -18.69
C ASP A 481 4.25 -4.82 -17.89
N SER A 482 5.40 -5.05 -18.54
CA SER A 482 6.69 -5.11 -17.84
C SER A 482 7.06 -3.78 -17.19
N ARG A 483 6.52 -2.66 -17.68
CA ARG A 483 6.69 -1.33 -17.07
C ARG A 483 6.10 -1.25 -15.66
N ASP A 484 5.05 -2.02 -15.37
CA ASP A 484 4.44 -2.06 -14.04
C ASP A 484 5.23 -2.89 -13.04
N MET A 485 6.27 -3.62 -13.46
CA MET A 485 7.26 -4.21 -12.54
C MET A 485 8.25 -3.16 -12.01
N ILE A 486 8.30 -1.95 -12.60
CA ILE A 486 9.19 -0.86 -12.19
C ILE A 486 8.43 0.04 -11.23
N PHE A 487 8.78 0.00 -9.94
CA PHE A 487 8.25 0.93 -8.95
C PHE A 487 8.92 2.30 -9.07
N SER A 488 10.25 2.31 -9.09
CA SER A 488 11.05 3.53 -9.21
C SER A 488 12.40 3.24 -9.85
N VAL A 489 13.07 4.28 -10.34
CA VAL A 489 14.42 4.16 -10.91
C VAL A 489 15.42 4.19 -9.78
N SER A 490 16.39 3.26 -9.75
CA SER A 490 17.43 3.28 -8.72
C SER A 490 18.18 4.60 -8.80
N ASP A 491 18.51 5.18 -7.64
CA ASP A 491 19.21 6.47 -7.58
C ASP A 491 20.63 6.39 -8.16
N SER A 492 21.17 5.19 -8.25
CA SER A 492 22.43 4.87 -8.92
C SER A 492 22.22 4.82 -10.44
N ASP A 493 23.10 5.45 -11.22
CA ASP A 493 23.04 5.48 -12.70
C ASP A 493 23.51 4.14 -13.32
N THR A 494 22.96 3.05 -12.82
CA THR A 494 23.38 1.66 -13.10
C THR A 494 22.46 0.96 -14.10
N GLY A 495 21.43 1.66 -14.61
CA GLY A 495 20.38 1.06 -15.43
C GLY A 495 19.48 0.07 -14.65
N LYS A 496 19.49 0.16 -13.31
CA LYS A 496 18.67 -0.65 -12.41
C LYS A 496 17.44 0.12 -11.91
N CYS A 497 16.37 -0.62 -11.72
CA CYS A 497 15.09 -0.14 -11.23
C CYS A 497 14.69 -0.95 -10.00
N VAL A 498 14.01 -0.30 -9.06
CA VAL A 498 13.41 -0.95 -7.91
C VAL A 498 12.12 -1.65 -8.36
N SER A 499 11.98 -2.92 -7.99
CA SER A 499 10.83 -3.75 -8.35
C SER A 499 9.57 -3.37 -7.58
N SER A 500 8.42 -3.39 -8.25
CA SER A 500 7.10 -3.26 -7.61
C SER A 500 6.60 -4.56 -6.95
N VAL A 501 7.28 -5.69 -7.21
CA VAL A 501 7.04 -6.97 -6.54
C VAL A 501 7.95 -7.04 -5.32
N SER A 502 7.34 -7.20 -4.15
CA SER A 502 8.04 -7.16 -2.87
C SER A 502 7.63 -8.32 -1.99
N SER A 503 8.50 -8.70 -1.05
CA SER A 503 8.19 -9.77 -0.10
C SER A 503 7.39 -9.27 1.10
N GLY A 504 6.28 -9.97 1.36
CA GLY A 504 5.58 -9.95 2.64
C GLY A 504 6.45 -10.56 3.75
N SER A 505 6.01 -10.41 5.00
CA SER A 505 6.70 -11.05 6.13
C SER A 505 6.75 -12.58 5.96
N SER A 506 7.78 -13.21 6.50
CA SER A 506 8.06 -14.65 6.41
C SER A 506 6.99 -15.55 7.04
N GLU A 507 6.06 -14.98 7.82
CA GLU A 507 5.06 -15.71 8.60
C GLU A 507 3.76 -16.03 7.84
N GLY A 508 3.61 -15.54 6.61
CA GLY A 508 2.41 -15.74 5.78
C GLY A 508 2.73 -16.43 4.45
N GLU A 509 2.97 -17.75 4.47
CA GLU A 509 3.43 -18.50 3.28
C GLU A 509 2.47 -18.46 2.06
N SER A 510 1.25 -17.93 2.20
CA SER A 510 0.24 -18.03 1.14
C SER A 510 -0.66 -16.82 0.92
N ALA A 511 -0.48 -15.72 1.66
CA ALA A 511 -1.30 -14.53 1.48
C ALA A 511 -0.60 -13.50 0.59
N TRP A 512 -1.39 -12.88 -0.27
CA TRP A 512 -0.95 -11.91 -1.26
C TRP A 512 -1.77 -10.63 -1.14
N ILE A 513 -1.14 -9.50 -1.44
CA ILE A 513 -1.85 -8.29 -1.87
C ILE A 513 -1.45 -8.02 -3.31
N LEU A 514 -2.44 -7.94 -4.19
CA LEU A 514 -2.28 -7.47 -5.55
C LEU A 514 -2.78 -6.02 -5.60
N GLY A 515 -1.84 -5.10 -5.40
CA GLY A 515 -2.09 -3.66 -5.40
C GLY A 515 -2.15 -3.05 -6.80
N ALA A 516 -1.99 -1.73 -6.85
CA ALA A 516 -1.99 -0.93 -8.09
C ALA A 516 -1.05 -1.47 -9.16
N ALA A 517 0.14 -1.95 -8.79
CA ALA A 517 1.08 -2.58 -9.73
C ALA A 517 0.42 -3.68 -10.58
N PHE A 518 -0.41 -4.55 -9.99
CA PHE A 518 -1.20 -5.52 -10.74
C PHE A 518 -2.48 -4.90 -11.32
N LEU A 519 -3.24 -4.13 -10.53
CA LEU A 519 -4.59 -3.67 -10.88
C LEU A 519 -4.63 -2.69 -12.07
N LYS A 520 -3.52 -2.02 -12.39
CA LYS A 520 -3.36 -1.23 -13.64
C LYS A 520 -3.37 -2.05 -14.94
N ASN A 521 -3.32 -3.37 -14.84
CA ASN A 521 -3.28 -4.29 -16.00
C ASN A 521 -4.63 -4.95 -16.30
N VAL A 522 -5.63 -4.72 -15.45
CA VAL A 522 -6.93 -5.38 -15.56
C VAL A 522 -8.05 -4.37 -15.31
N TYR A 523 -9.23 -4.64 -15.87
CA TYR A 523 -10.45 -4.06 -15.34
C TYR A 523 -10.84 -4.88 -14.11
N PHE A 524 -11.02 -4.21 -12.97
CA PHE A 524 -11.42 -4.84 -11.71
C PHE A 524 -12.85 -4.39 -11.39
N ALA A 525 -13.70 -5.29 -10.91
CA ALA A 525 -15.04 -4.93 -10.44
C ALA A 525 -15.37 -5.69 -9.15
N THR A 526 -16.20 -5.08 -8.31
CA THR A 526 -16.71 -5.70 -7.07
C THR A 526 -18.22 -5.58 -7.02
N ASN A 527 -18.88 -6.56 -6.41
CA ASN A 527 -20.32 -6.54 -6.15
C ASN A 527 -20.58 -6.90 -4.69
N THR A 528 -21.01 -5.94 -3.87
CA THR A 528 -21.24 -6.17 -2.43
C THR A 528 -22.52 -6.96 -2.15
N ARG A 529 -23.47 -7.01 -3.08
CA ARG A 529 -24.72 -7.78 -2.92
C ARG A 529 -24.51 -9.26 -3.18
N THR A 530 -23.79 -9.61 -4.24
CA THR A 530 -23.53 -11.02 -4.59
C THR A 530 -22.22 -11.55 -4.01
N ASN A 531 -21.41 -10.68 -3.40
CA ASN A 531 -20.06 -10.99 -2.92
C ASN A 531 -19.17 -11.60 -4.02
N GLN A 532 -19.12 -10.92 -5.16
CA GLN A 532 -18.39 -11.34 -6.35
C GLN A 532 -17.34 -10.32 -6.78
N ILE A 533 -16.32 -10.83 -7.46
CA ILE A 533 -15.21 -10.06 -8.02
C ILE A 533 -15.13 -10.33 -9.51
N GLY A 534 -15.17 -9.27 -10.32
CA GLY A 534 -14.95 -9.34 -11.76
C GLY A 534 -13.53 -8.93 -12.15
N ILE A 535 -12.88 -9.68 -13.02
CA ILE A 535 -11.61 -9.28 -13.66
C ILE A 535 -11.70 -9.44 -15.17
N GLY A 536 -11.29 -8.41 -15.92
CA GLY A 536 -11.29 -8.40 -17.38
C GLY A 536 -10.00 -7.84 -17.94
N LYS A 537 -9.69 -8.18 -19.20
CA LYS A 537 -8.59 -7.54 -19.91
C LYS A 537 -8.99 -6.10 -20.25
N LEU A 538 -8.09 -5.15 -20.07
CA LEU A 538 -8.32 -3.78 -20.51
C LEU A 538 -8.37 -3.70 -22.04
N LYS A 539 -9.21 -2.83 -22.58
CA LYS A 539 -9.07 -2.35 -23.97
C LYS A 539 -7.94 -1.34 -24.09
#